data_AF-A0A7C2FXP1-F1
#
_entry.id   AF-A0A7C2FXP1-F1
#
_cell.length_a   1.000
_cell.length_b   1.000
_cell.length_c   1.000
_cell.angle_alpha   90.00
_cell.angle_beta   90.00
_cell.angle_gamma   90.00
#
_symmetry.space_group_name_H-M   'P 1'
#
loop_
_entity.id
_entity.type
_entity.pdbx_description
1 polymer ?
#
loop_
_entity_poly.entity_id
_entity_poly.type
_entity_poly.pdbx_seq_one_letter_code
_entity_poly.pdbx_strand_id
1 'polypeptide(L)'
;MDFRQTLLPVLLAAGLAVNLLGADTATGQGPTPTPTPVRTAPPAPGITVIRYNTPTPPPSPTPSPTPTSTASPTPSPTRTPAPSPAPPASPTPRPEPRLAPQGYTSRLALPGFSLSAGADRLRSRFQPDLPGRILAVPFRSQLDGTVYAEANCGPASLAMVLEAFGLTPSIPELRALANRLQGTTAPDTGVWPRVLARIAALYGLKVAGPGADWSPDDVRAALDRREPVITVVKYRELPSNGRSIATTEHYIVVTGYQADRFFYNDPAFADDSGFGLVLTEPELRRAWAATSAPGTALAIGPGPGFRPVADLFPESAAPVNVPAGPPAPDEGLPATAGRAEPTGIPAAGAAEVELSPGRHPSGPAPWYAYLVAVPPALAYGAGVIWFGRRLSRNR
;
A
#
# COMPACT_ATOMS: atom_id res chain seq x y z
N MET A 1 -7.80 -46.72 -34.24
CA MET A 1 -6.76 -45.99 -34.99
C MET A 1 -6.06 -45.08 -34.01
N ASP A 2 -4.78 -45.33 -33.77
CA ASP A 2 -4.02 -44.83 -32.62
C ASP A 2 -3.46 -43.42 -32.90
N PHE A 3 -4.00 -42.41 -32.20
CA PHE A 3 -3.75 -40.98 -32.46
C PHE A 3 -2.45 -40.47 -31.81
N ARG A 4 -1.65 -41.35 -31.20
CA ARG A 4 -0.43 -41.00 -30.44
C ARG A 4 0.88 -41.07 -31.22
N GLN A 5 0.89 -41.47 -32.49
CA GLN A 5 2.14 -41.68 -33.25
C GLN A 5 2.46 -40.63 -34.34
N THR A 6 1.62 -39.63 -34.59
CA THR A 6 1.84 -38.68 -35.72
C THR A 6 2.17 -37.24 -35.36
N LEU A 7 2.25 -36.86 -34.08
CA LEU A 7 2.51 -35.46 -33.69
C LEU A 7 3.82 -35.20 -32.93
N LEU A 8 4.61 -36.24 -32.65
CA LEU A 8 5.92 -36.10 -32.02
C LEU A 8 7.10 -35.73 -32.94
N PRO A 9 7.08 -35.95 -34.28
CA PRO A 9 8.20 -35.50 -35.13
C PRO A 9 8.10 -34.03 -35.56
N VAL A 10 6.94 -33.38 -35.47
CA VAL A 10 6.73 -32.02 -35.99
C VAL A 10 7.13 -30.93 -34.98
N LEU A 11 7.16 -31.24 -33.68
CA LEU A 11 7.57 -30.29 -32.63
C LEU A 11 9.08 -30.31 -32.31
N LEU A 12 9.84 -31.29 -32.81
CA LEU A 12 11.30 -31.29 -32.72
C LEU A 12 12.00 -30.61 -33.90
N ALA A 13 11.29 -30.33 -35.00
CA ALA A 13 11.83 -29.64 -36.18
C ALA A 13 11.68 -28.10 -36.14
N ALA A 14 10.94 -27.55 -35.17
CA ALA A 14 10.77 -26.09 -35.00
C ALA A 14 11.63 -25.49 -33.88
N GLY A 15 12.33 -26.32 -33.10
CA GLY A 15 13.16 -25.88 -31.96
C GLY A 15 14.67 -25.82 -32.24
N LEU A 16 15.11 -26.16 -33.45
CA LEU A 16 16.53 -26.32 -33.77
C LEU A 16 16.90 -25.72 -35.14
N ALA A 17 16.47 -24.48 -35.41
CA ALA A 17 16.83 -23.76 -36.65
C ALA A 17 16.82 -22.22 -36.49
N VAL A 18 17.37 -21.68 -35.40
CA VAL A 18 17.62 -20.21 -35.28
C VAL A 18 19.00 -19.91 -34.68
N ASN A 19 20.02 -20.69 -35.06
CA ASN A 19 21.42 -20.27 -34.91
C ASN A 19 22.25 -20.99 -35.98
N LEU A 20 23.09 -20.23 -36.69
CA LEU A 20 23.94 -20.60 -37.82
C LEU A 20 23.30 -20.55 -39.23
N LEU A 21 23.39 -19.38 -39.88
CA LEU A 21 23.97 -19.18 -41.23
C LEU A 21 23.74 -17.73 -41.75
N GLY A 22 24.82 -17.10 -42.25
CA GLY A 22 24.85 -15.83 -43.02
C GLY A 22 25.37 -14.64 -42.21
N ALA A 23 26.64 -14.24 -42.20
CA ALA A 23 27.67 -14.15 -43.24
C ALA A 23 27.26 -13.31 -44.46
N ASP A 24 27.80 -12.09 -44.48
CA ASP A 24 28.10 -11.17 -45.60
C ASP A 24 27.02 -10.83 -46.63
N THR A 25 26.36 -9.69 -46.40
CA THR A 25 26.07 -8.71 -47.47
C THR A 25 26.28 -7.30 -46.93
N ALA A 26 27.48 -6.77 -47.13
CA ALA A 26 27.77 -5.35 -47.04
C ALA A 26 27.07 -4.63 -48.21
N THR A 27 25.94 -4.00 -47.92
CA THR A 27 25.39 -2.94 -48.77
C THR A 27 25.71 -1.61 -48.10
N GLY A 28 26.46 -0.78 -48.81
CA GLY A 28 26.99 0.49 -48.30
C GLY A 28 25.87 1.43 -47.88
N GLN A 29 25.78 1.70 -46.57
CA GLN A 29 25.19 2.93 -46.10
C GLN A 29 26.24 4.03 -46.23
N GLY A 30 25.95 5.00 -47.10
CA GLY A 30 26.71 6.23 -47.21
C GLY A 30 26.75 6.99 -45.88
N PRO A 31 27.72 7.91 -45.70
CA PRO A 31 27.92 8.61 -44.45
C PRO A 31 26.64 9.34 -44.03
N THR A 32 26.14 9.01 -42.85
CA THR A 32 25.12 9.78 -42.14
C THR A 32 25.56 11.25 -42.09
N PRO A 33 24.74 12.21 -42.56
CA PRO A 33 25.13 13.61 -42.56
C PRO A 33 25.36 14.08 -41.12
N THR A 34 26.57 14.57 -40.86
CA THR A 34 26.91 15.29 -39.63
C THR A 34 25.93 16.45 -39.45
N PRO A 35 25.22 16.56 -38.31
CA PRO A 35 24.32 17.68 -38.07
C PRO A 35 25.14 18.97 -38.13
N THR A 36 24.80 19.84 -39.08
CA THR A 36 25.36 21.18 -39.17
C THR A 36 25.01 21.94 -37.89
N PRO A 37 25.98 22.56 -37.19
CA PRO A 37 25.69 23.36 -36.01
C PRO A 37 24.74 24.50 -36.41
N VAL A 38 23.53 24.48 -35.85
CA VAL A 38 22.57 25.58 -35.99
C VAL A 38 23.18 26.78 -35.29
N ARG A 39 23.53 27.80 -36.09
CA ARG A 39 24.06 29.07 -35.62
C ARG A 39 22.95 29.79 -34.84
N THR A 40 23.07 29.79 -33.51
CA THR A 40 22.19 30.56 -32.62
C THR A 40 22.29 32.05 -33.00
N ALA A 41 21.17 32.62 -33.42
CA ALA A 41 21.08 34.05 -33.72
C ALA A 41 21.30 34.87 -32.43
N PRO A 42 21.94 36.06 -32.52
CA PRO A 42 22.07 36.98 -31.39
C PRO A 42 20.69 37.37 -30.85
N PRO A 43 20.53 37.56 -29.52
CA PRO A 43 19.27 38.01 -28.95
C PRO A 43 18.89 39.37 -29.55
N ALA A 44 17.67 39.46 -30.08
CA ALA A 44 17.09 40.71 -30.54
C ALA A 44 17.01 41.70 -29.37
N PRO A 45 17.32 43.01 -29.59
CA PRO A 45 17.20 44.02 -28.56
C PRO A 45 15.75 44.10 -28.05
N GLY A 46 15.62 44.10 -26.72
CA GLY A 46 14.34 44.00 -26.03
C GLY A 46 13.38 45.12 -26.40
N ILE A 47 12.18 44.73 -26.81
CA ILE A 47 11.02 45.61 -26.86
C ILE A 47 10.52 45.76 -25.41
N THR A 48 10.75 46.95 -24.84
CA THR A 48 10.12 47.37 -23.58
C THR A 48 8.61 47.49 -23.81
N VAL A 49 7.85 46.48 -23.37
CA VAL A 49 6.40 46.55 -23.30
C VAL A 49 6.03 47.50 -22.16
N ILE A 50 5.67 48.73 -22.50
CA ILE A 50 5.01 49.67 -21.59
C ILE A 50 3.63 49.07 -21.28
N ARG A 51 3.46 48.49 -20.09
CA ARG A 51 2.14 48.09 -19.60
C ARG A 51 1.39 49.36 -19.23
N TYR A 52 0.35 49.68 -19.99
CA TYR A 52 -0.66 50.64 -19.54
C TYR A 52 -1.44 49.98 -18.41
N ASN A 53 -1.36 50.57 -17.21
CA ASN A 53 -2.21 50.21 -16.09
C ASN A 53 -3.64 50.58 -16.46
N THR A 54 -4.45 49.60 -16.90
CA THR A 54 -5.88 49.80 -17.06
C THR A 54 -6.48 50.02 -15.66
N PRO A 55 -7.10 51.19 -15.39
CA PRO A 55 -7.68 51.46 -14.08
C PRO A 55 -8.80 50.46 -13.79
N THR A 56 -8.71 49.81 -12.63
CA THR A 56 -9.78 48.98 -12.07
C THR A 56 -11.05 49.82 -11.95
N PRO A 57 -12.20 49.37 -12.50
CA PRO A 57 -13.44 50.11 -12.37
C PRO A 57 -13.84 50.23 -10.89
N PRO A 58 -14.39 51.37 -10.46
CA PRO A 58 -14.81 51.57 -9.08
C PRO A 58 -15.89 50.55 -8.68
N PRO A 59 -15.91 50.11 -7.40
CA PRO A 59 -16.89 49.14 -6.92
C PRO A 59 -18.32 49.67 -7.14
N SER A 60 -19.16 48.80 -7.71
CA SER A 60 -20.59 49.06 -7.90
C SER A 60 -21.26 49.31 -6.55
N PRO A 61 -22.16 50.32 -6.43
CA PRO A 61 -22.81 50.64 -5.16
C PRO A 61 -23.66 49.48 -4.67
N THR A 62 -23.44 49.09 -3.41
CA THR A 62 -24.25 48.09 -2.69
C THR A 62 -25.72 48.55 -2.65
N PRO A 63 -26.69 47.75 -3.11
CA PRO A 63 -28.10 48.12 -3.02
C PRO A 63 -28.52 48.27 -1.56
N SER A 64 -29.17 49.40 -1.28
CA SER A 64 -29.76 49.74 0.02
C SER A 64 -30.86 48.74 0.39
N PRO A 65 -30.92 48.23 1.63
CA PRO A 65 -31.93 47.26 2.03
C PRO A 65 -33.34 47.87 1.95
N THR A 66 -34.23 47.20 1.22
CA THR A 66 -35.66 47.52 1.17
C THR A 66 -36.29 47.33 2.55
N PRO A 67 -37.06 48.31 3.07
CA PRO A 67 -37.75 48.16 4.35
C PRO A 67 -38.73 47.00 4.29
N THR A 68 -38.52 46.01 5.17
CA THR A 68 -39.41 44.86 5.32
C THR A 68 -40.64 45.30 6.10
N SER A 69 -41.82 45.19 5.50
CA SER A 69 -43.10 45.48 6.16
C SER A 69 -43.33 44.52 7.32
N THR A 70 -43.42 45.05 8.54
CA THR A 70 -43.80 44.33 9.76
C THR A 70 -45.19 43.74 9.60
N ALA A 71 -45.29 42.41 9.50
CA ALA A 71 -46.56 41.71 9.52
C ALA A 71 -47.18 41.75 10.93
N SER A 72 -48.47 42.09 10.96
CA SER A 72 -49.34 42.13 12.13
C SER A 72 -49.37 40.78 12.87
N PRO A 73 -49.37 40.76 14.23
CA PRO A 73 -49.35 39.52 14.99
C PRO A 73 -50.59 38.67 14.72
N THR A 74 -50.36 37.47 14.19
CA THR A 74 -51.39 36.43 14.05
C THR A 74 -51.74 35.89 15.44
N PRO A 75 -53.02 35.72 15.79
CA PRO A 75 -53.43 35.23 17.11
C PRO A 75 -52.81 33.86 17.41
N SER A 76 -52.32 33.73 18.64
CA SER A 76 -51.65 32.54 19.15
C SER A 76 -52.62 31.34 19.16
N PRO A 77 -52.31 30.22 18.47
CA PRO A 77 -53.16 29.04 18.52
C PRO A 77 -53.14 28.44 19.93
N THR A 78 -54.34 28.17 20.45
CA THR A 78 -54.57 27.44 21.69
C THR A 78 -53.84 26.10 21.64
N ARG A 79 -52.93 25.88 22.59
CA ARG A 79 -52.12 24.66 22.65
C ARG A 79 -53.00 23.46 22.94
N THR A 80 -53.16 22.58 21.96
CA THR A 80 -53.61 21.21 22.18
C THR A 80 -52.60 20.51 23.10
N PRO A 81 -53.03 19.83 24.18
CA PRO A 81 -52.12 19.13 25.08
C PRO A 81 -51.30 18.10 24.31
N ALA A 82 -49.97 18.20 24.43
CA ALA A 82 -49.04 17.29 23.80
C ALA A 82 -49.27 15.87 24.35
N PRO A 83 -49.37 14.83 23.50
CA PRO A 83 -49.47 13.46 23.96
C PRO A 83 -48.25 13.11 24.82
N SER A 84 -48.52 12.47 25.95
CA SER A 84 -47.49 11.99 26.90
C SER A 84 -46.40 11.23 26.14
N PRO A 85 -45.10 11.53 26.36
CA PRO A 85 -44.02 10.91 25.63
C PRO A 85 -44.06 9.39 25.81
N ALA A 86 -44.09 8.68 24.69
CA ALA A 86 -43.93 7.23 24.68
C ALA A 86 -42.64 6.86 25.42
N PRO A 87 -42.65 5.78 26.23
CA PRO A 87 -41.47 5.36 26.98
C PRO A 87 -40.28 5.20 26.03
N PRO A 88 -39.08 5.66 26.44
CA PRO A 88 -37.90 5.61 25.60
C PRO A 88 -37.69 4.17 25.14
N ALA A 89 -37.57 3.98 23.82
CA ALA A 89 -37.30 2.68 23.23
C ALA A 89 -36.10 2.05 23.95
N SER A 90 -36.30 0.84 24.47
CA SER A 90 -35.23 0.07 25.12
C SER A 90 -34.01 0.08 24.20
N PRO A 91 -32.82 0.45 24.71
CA PRO A 91 -31.63 0.59 23.87
C PRO A 91 -31.42 -0.74 23.14
N THR A 92 -31.35 -0.67 21.81
CA THR A 92 -30.97 -1.81 20.97
C THR A 92 -29.70 -2.42 21.57
N PRO A 93 -29.69 -3.72 21.92
CA PRO A 93 -28.55 -4.33 22.59
C PRO A 93 -27.30 -4.06 21.76
N ARG A 94 -26.34 -3.38 22.39
CA ARG A 94 -25.01 -3.16 21.82
C ARG A 94 -24.44 -4.54 21.48
N PRO A 95 -24.01 -4.80 20.23
CA PRO A 95 -23.45 -6.09 19.88
C PRO A 95 -22.33 -6.41 20.87
N GLU A 96 -22.45 -7.54 21.55
CA GLU A 96 -21.40 -8.03 22.43
C GLU A 96 -20.09 -8.09 21.63
N PRO A 97 -18.98 -7.56 22.16
CA PRO A 97 -17.69 -7.73 21.54
C PRO A 97 -17.35 -9.21 21.57
N ARG A 98 -17.63 -9.91 20.46
CA ARG A 98 -17.12 -11.26 20.24
C ARG A 98 -15.61 -11.21 20.41
N LEU A 99 -15.10 -12.09 21.28
CA LEU A 99 -13.69 -12.48 21.29
C LEU A 99 -13.26 -12.70 19.84
N ALA A 100 -12.10 -12.13 19.47
CA ALA A 100 -11.50 -12.30 18.14
C ALA A 100 -11.72 -13.77 17.69
N PRO A 101 -12.32 -14.01 16.51
CA PRO A 101 -12.86 -15.33 16.20
C PRO A 101 -11.79 -16.40 16.39
N GLN A 102 -12.15 -17.48 17.10
CA GLN A 102 -11.50 -18.78 16.94
C GLN A 102 -11.66 -19.16 15.46
N GLY A 103 -10.72 -18.74 14.62
CA GLY A 103 -10.93 -18.67 13.18
C GLY A 103 -9.89 -17.88 12.41
N TYR A 104 -8.90 -17.29 13.08
CA TYR A 104 -7.71 -16.74 12.43
C TYR A 104 -7.05 -17.76 11.48
N THR A 105 -7.20 -19.06 11.76
CA THR A 105 -6.71 -20.16 10.92
C THR A 105 -7.68 -20.58 9.80
N SER A 106 -8.95 -20.19 9.82
CA SER A 106 -9.99 -20.81 8.98
C SER A 106 -10.18 -20.19 7.59
N ARG A 107 -9.58 -19.04 7.26
CA ARG A 107 -9.70 -18.43 5.91
C ARG A 107 -8.39 -18.02 5.25
N LEU A 108 -7.26 -18.24 5.91
CA LEU A 108 -5.95 -18.30 5.25
C LEU A 108 -5.81 -19.56 4.38
N ALA A 109 -6.80 -20.47 4.37
CA ALA A 109 -6.88 -21.61 3.47
C ALA A 109 -7.52 -21.26 2.11
N LEU A 110 -7.06 -20.19 1.45
CA LEU A 110 -7.22 -20.15 -0.02
C LEU A 110 -6.47 -21.36 -0.59
N PRO A 111 -7.00 -22.06 -1.61
CA PRO A 111 -6.26 -23.13 -2.26
C PRO A 111 -4.87 -22.63 -2.69
N GLY A 112 -3.82 -23.17 -2.06
CA GLY A 112 -2.43 -22.77 -2.33
C GLY A 112 -1.80 -21.78 -1.35
N PHE A 113 -2.53 -21.19 -0.40
CA PHE A 113 -1.91 -20.40 0.67
C PHE A 113 -1.60 -21.28 1.89
N SER A 114 -0.33 -21.34 2.27
CA SER A 114 0.12 -21.99 3.50
C SER A 114 0.59 -20.93 4.48
N LEU A 115 -0.23 -20.63 5.50
CA LEU A 115 0.13 -19.65 6.53
C LEU A 115 1.41 -20.06 7.25
N SER A 116 1.59 -21.35 7.52
CA SER A 116 2.81 -21.84 8.15
C SER A 116 4.02 -21.58 7.27
N ALA A 117 3.96 -21.90 5.97
CA ALA A 117 5.06 -21.61 5.05
C ALA A 117 5.33 -20.10 4.94
N GLY A 118 4.29 -19.27 4.85
CA GLY A 118 4.42 -17.82 4.86
C GLY A 118 5.05 -17.29 6.14
N ALA A 119 4.60 -17.78 7.30
CA ALA A 119 5.13 -17.42 8.60
C ALA A 119 6.58 -17.90 8.79
N ASP A 120 6.95 -19.08 8.27
CA ASP A 120 8.31 -19.59 8.33
C ASP A 120 9.27 -18.77 7.45
N ARG A 121 8.83 -18.38 6.23
CA ARG A 121 9.57 -17.43 5.39
C ARG A 121 9.74 -16.07 6.04
N LEU A 122 8.74 -15.61 6.78
CA LEU A 122 8.79 -14.33 7.48
C LEU A 122 9.70 -14.42 8.72
N ARG A 123 9.60 -15.52 9.46
CA ARG A 123 10.45 -15.82 10.61
C ARG A 123 11.92 -15.92 10.22
N SER A 124 12.25 -16.52 9.08
CA SER A 124 13.65 -16.61 8.62
C SER A 124 14.27 -15.26 8.26
N ARG A 125 13.45 -14.23 8.00
CA ARG A 125 13.89 -12.85 7.72
C ARG A 125 13.94 -11.99 8.98
N PHE A 126 13.20 -12.37 10.02
CA PHE A 126 13.12 -11.70 11.31
C PHE A 126 14.26 -12.19 12.22
N GLN A 127 15.09 -11.25 12.69
CA GLN A 127 16.24 -11.52 13.55
C GLN A 127 15.83 -11.36 15.02
N PRO A 128 15.73 -12.42 15.83
CA PRO A 128 15.11 -12.33 17.17
C PRO A 128 15.85 -11.41 18.17
N ASP A 129 17.10 -11.06 17.87
CA ASP A 129 17.98 -10.19 18.64
C ASP A 129 17.81 -8.69 18.33
N LEU A 130 17.10 -8.34 17.26
CA LEU A 130 16.85 -6.95 16.89
C LEU A 130 15.45 -6.49 17.30
N PRO A 131 15.30 -5.25 17.81
CA PRO A 131 14.01 -4.70 18.17
C PRO A 131 13.11 -4.63 16.93
N GLY A 132 11.88 -5.11 17.10
CA GLY A 132 10.91 -5.15 16.02
C GLY A 132 9.60 -5.79 16.45
N ARG A 133 8.62 -5.69 15.58
CA ARG A 133 7.28 -6.24 15.78
C ARG A 133 6.70 -6.64 14.44
N ILE A 134 6.00 -7.76 14.40
CA ILE A 134 5.20 -8.17 13.25
C ILE A 134 3.81 -8.50 13.75
N LEU A 135 2.81 -7.80 13.20
CA LEU A 135 1.40 -8.02 13.48
C LEU A 135 0.88 -9.19 12.65
N ALA A 136 0.03 -10.01 13.25
CA ALA A 136 -0.74 -10.99 12.55
C ALA A 136 -1.80 -10.24 11.73
N VAL A 137 -1.48 -9.95 10.46
CA VAL A 137 -2.41 -9.42 9.46
C VAL A 137 -2.53 -10.45 8.33
N PRO A 138 -3.73 -10.94 8.01
CA PRO A 138 -3.92 -11.97 7.00
C PRO A 138 -3.63 -11.41 5.60
N PHE A 139 -3.29 -12.29 4.67
CA PHE A 139 -3.07 -11.93 3.27
C PHE A 139 -4.36 -12.02 2.44
N ARG A 140 -4.58 -11.05 1.56
CA ARG A 140 -5.61 -11.11 0.51
C ARG A 140 -5.09 -10.50 -0.79
N SER A 141 -5.32 -11.22 -1.89
CA SER A 141 -5.05 -10.72 -3.24
C SER A 141 -6.17 -9.80 -3.73
N GLN A 142 -5.83 -8.75 -4.48
CA GLN A 142 -6.78 -7.94 -5.24
C GLN A 142 -7.32 -8.65 -6.49
N LEU A 143 -6.66 -9.73 -6.92
CA LEU A 143 -6.98 -10.49 -8.13
C LEU A 143 -8.18 -11.42 -7.89
N ASP A 144 -9.30 -10.82 -7.52
CA ASP A 144 -10.54 -11.48 -7.08
C ASP A 144 -11.44 -11.96 -8.24
N GLY A 145 -10.97 -11.83 -9.48
CA GLY A 145 -11.70 -12.23 -10.69
C GLY A 145 -12.81 -11.25 -11.11
N THR A 146 -13.02 -10.15 -10.39
CA THR A 146 -13.96 -9.11 -10.80
C THR A 146 -13.36 -8.19 -11.87
N VAL A 147 -14.21 -7.38 -12.51
CA VAL A 147 -13.77 -6.34 -13.44
C VAL A 147 -12.93 -5.24 -12.77
N TYR A 148 -12.96 -5.16 -11.43
CA TYR A 148 -12.21 -4.18 -10.65
C TYR A 148 -10.86 -4.70 -10.15
N ALA A 149 -10.51 -5.97 -10.44
CA ALA A 149 -9.37 -6.66 -9.86
C ALA A 149 -8.07 -5.86 -9.96
N GLU A 150 -7.79 -5.22 -11.11
CA GLU A 150 -6.56 -4.44 -11.32
C GLU A 150 -6.52 -3.14 -10.50
N ALA A 151 -7.67 -2.59 -10.12
CA ALA A 151 -7.76 -1.38 -9.29
C ALA A 151 -8.09 -1.68 -7.81
N ASN A 152 -8.27 -2.95 -7.43
CA ASN A 152 -8.74 -3.38 -6.10
C ASN A 152 -7.66 -3.38 -5.01
N CYS A 153 -6.45 -2.88 -5.26
CA CYS A 153 -5.37 -2.82 -4.27
C CYS A 153 -5.79 -2.17 -2.94
N GLY A 154 -6.56 -1.08 -3.00
CA GLY A 154 -7.11 -0.40 -1.81
C GLY A 154 -8.13 -1.24 -1.03
N PRO A 155 -9.25 -1.67 -1.66
CA PRO A 155 -10.22 -2.58 -1.05
C PRO A 155 -9.61 -3.89 -0.51
N ALA A 156 -8.66 -4.49 -1.21
CA ALA A 156 -7.95 -5.69 -0.76
C ALA A 156 -7.09 -5.42 0.48
N SER A 157 -6.33 -4.31 0.48
CA SER A 157 -5.56 -3.86 1.64
C SER A 157 -6.44 -3.61 2.86
N LEU A 158 -7.59 -2.95 2.66
CA LEU A 158 -8.54 -2.73 3.74
C LEU A 158 -9.16 -4.04 4.24
N ALA A 159 -9.48 -4.99 3.35
CA ALA A 159 -9.98 -6.30 3.74
C ALA A 159 -8.99 -7.07 4.63
N MET A 160 -7.68 -7.00 4.33
CA MET A 160 -6.63 -7.59 5.18
C MET A 160 -6.68 -7.01 6.60
N VAL A 161 -6.73 -5.68 6.72
CA VAL A 161 -6.75 -5.01 8.02
C VAL A 161 -8.05 -5.27 8.79
N LEU A 162 -9.21 -5.22 8.13
CA LEU A 162 -10.49 -5.54 8.76
C LEU A 162 -10.52 -6.98 9.29
N GLU A 163 -9.94 -7.92 8.56
CA GLU A 163 -9.85 -9.32 9.00
C GLU A 163 -8.91 -9.51 10.19
N ALA A 164 -7.85 -8.73 10.29
CA ALA A 164 -7.01 -8.70 11.49
C ALA A 164 -7.79 -8.30 12.77
N PHE A 165 -8.88 -7.53 12.61
CA PHE A 165 -9.82 -7.17 13.69
C PHE A 165 -11.03 -8.13 13.80
N GLY A 166 -11.03 -9.25 13.06
CA GLY A 166 -12.11 -10.25 13.09
C GLY A 166 -13.30 -9.96 12.17
N LEU A 167 -13.21 -8.96 11.30
CA LEU A 167 -14.25 -8.58 10.34
C LEU A 167 -13.91 -9.17 8.96
N THR A 168 -14.86 -9.83 8.29
CA THR A 168 -14.56 -10.54 7.02
C THR A 168 -15.39 -10.08 5.83
N PRO A 169 -15.47 -8.76 5.53
CA PRO A 169 -16.16 -8.32 4.33
C PRO A 169 -15.47 -8.83 3.06
N SER A 170 -16.24 -8.93 1.98
CA SER A 170 -15.69 -9.31 0.68
C SER A 170 -15.03 -8.10 -0.01
N ILE A 171 -14.01 -8.34 -0.85
CA ILE A 171 -13.39 -7.26 -1.63
C ILE A 171 -14.42 -6.57 -2.55
N PRO A 172 -15.34 -7.28 -3.24
CA PRO A 172 -16.40 -6.65 -4.02
C PRO A 172 -17.33 -5.76 -3.20
N GLU A 173 -17.67 -6.14 -1.97
CA GLU A 173 -18.47 -5.32 -1.06
C GLU A 173 -17.75 -4.02 -0.68
N LEU A 174 -16.48 -4.11 -0.30
CA LEU A 174 -15.66 -2.93 0.01
C LEU A 174 -15.48 -2.02 -1.21
N ARG A 175 -15.30 -2.59 -2.41
CA ARG A 175 -15.29 -1.85 -3.68
C ARG A 175 -16.62 -1.14 -3.92
N ALA A 176 -17.75 -1.82 -3.76
CA ALA A 176 -19.07 -1.21 -3.96
C ALA A 176 -19.31 -0.05 -2.98
N LEU A 177 -18.88 -0.19 -1.73
CA LEU A 177 -18.95 0.88 -0.74
C LEU A 177 -18.03 2.05 -1.10
N ALA A 178 -16.80 1.77 -1.53
CA ALA A 178 -15.87 2.80 -1.99
C ALA A 178 -16.42 3.58 -3.19
N ASN A 179 -16.95 2.87 -4.20
CA ASN A 179 -17.58 3.46 -5.38
C ASN A 179 -18.73 4.39 -4.98
N ARG A 180 -19.58 3.98 -4.04
CA ARG A 180 -20.68 4.81 -3.52
C ARG A 180 -20.16 6.06 -2.81
N LEU A 181 -19.14 5.94 -1.96
CA LEU A 181 -18.59 7.06 -1.19
C LEU A 181 -17.79 8.05 -2.06
N GLN A 182 -17.15 7.56 -3.14
CA GLN A 182 -16.34 8.35 -4.06
C GLN A 182 -17.14 8.92 -5.23
N GLY A 183 -18.30 8.35 -5.54
CA GLY A 183 -19.10 8.70 -6.71
C GLY A 183 -18.49 8.20 -8.03
N THR A 184 -17.77 7.07 -8.00
CA THR A 184 -17.08 6.49 -9.16
C THR A 184 -17.50 5.06 -9.37
N THR A 185 -17.56 4.60 -10.64
CA THR A 185 -17.94 3.21 -10.98
C THR A 185 -17.02 2.57 -12.02
N ALA A 186 -16.11 3.34 -12.62
CA ALA A 186 -15.23 2.84 -13.67
C ALA A 186 -14.23 1.79 -13.13
N PRO A 187 -14.01 0.68 -13.86
CA PRO A 187 -13.24 -0.47 -13.38
C PRO A 187 -11.76 -0.19 -13.12
N ASP A 188 -11.21 0.80 -13.81
CA ASP A 188 -9.82 1.27 -13.74
C ASP A 188 -9.59 2.36 -12.69
N THR A 189 -10.65 2.82 -12.02
CA THR A 189 -10.55 3.89 -11.03
C THR A 189 -10.14 3.34 -9.67
N GLY A 190 -9.02 3.84 -9.15
CA GLY A 190 -8.55 3.56 -7.79
C GLY A 190 -9.49 4.11 -6.70
N VAL A 191 -9.24 3.71 -5.45
CA VAL A 191 -9.97 4.23 -4.29
C VAL A 191 -9.09 5.24 -3.56
N TRP A 192 -9.64 6.41 -3.21
CA TRP A 192 -8.90 7.43 -2.46
C TRP A 192 -8.64 7.00 -1.01
N PRO A 193 -7.49 7.37 -0.41
CA PRO A 193 -7.16 6.98 0.97
C PRO A 193 -8.23 7.41 1.98
N ARG A 194 -8.80 8.62 1.82
CA ARG A 194 -9.87 9.15 2.68
C ARG A 194 -11.13 8.29 2.64
N VAL A 195 -11.40 7.64 1.51
CA VAL A 195 -12.53 6.72 1.38
C VAL A 195 -12.24 5.43 2.15
N LEU A 196 -11.03 4.87 2.07
CA LEU A 196 -10.64 3.70 2.87
C LEU A 196 -10.74 3.99 4.37
N ALA A 197 -10.24 5.14 4.82
CA ALA A 197 -10.36 5.60 6.20
C ALA A 197 -11.82 5.70 6.66
N ARG A 198 -12.69 6.30 5.83
CA ARG A 198 -14.13 6.39 6.12
C ARG A 198 -14.78 5.02 6.21
N ILE A 199 -14.41 4.07 5.35
CA ILE A 199 -14.94 2.71 5.43
C ILE A 199 -14.48 2.02 6.71
N ALA A 200 -13.20 2.09 7.07
CA ALA A 200 -12.71 1.51 8.33
C ALA A 200 -13.46 2.08 9.56
N ALA A 201 -13.75 3.39 9.57
CA ALA A 201 -14.55 4.02 10.61
C ALA A 201 -16.01 3.54 10.64
N LEU A 202 -16.63 3.27 9.48
CA LEU A 202 -17.97 2.67 9.40
C LEU A 202 -18.03 1.26 10.00
N TYR A 203 -16.90 0.53 9.99
CA TYR A 203 -16.74 -0.75 10.67
C TYR A 203 -16.41 -0.61 12.16
N GLY A 204 -16.41 0.61 12.70
CA GLY A 204 -16.19 0.89 14.12
C GLY A 204 -14.72 0.89 14.54
N LEU A 205 -13.77 0.95 13.60
CA LEU A 205 -12.34 1.06 13.90
C LEU A 205 -11.90 2.52 14.04
N LYS A 206 -10.81 2.74 14.79
CA LYS A 206 -10.15 4.05 14.86
C LYS A 206 -9.21 4.19 13.68
N VAL A 207 -9.15 5.39 13.11
CA VAL A 207 -8.24 5.68 12.00
C VAL A 207 -7.43 6.92 12.34
N ALA A 208 -6.11 6.83 12.16
CA ALA A 208 -5.20 7.97 12.16
C ALA A 208 -4.75 8.22 10.72
N GLY A 209 -4.88 9.45 10.24
CA GLY A 209 -4.76 9.79 8.82
C GLY A 209 -6.11 9.77 8.07
N PRO A 210 -6.12 9.79 6.72
CA PRO A 210 -4.97 9.80 5.83
C PRO A 210 -4.48 11.23 5.59
N GLY A 211 -3.29 11.50 6.11
CA GLY A 211 -2.54 12.72 5.82
C GLY A 211 -1.40 12.40 4.86
N ALA A 212 -0.97 13.40 4.10
CA ALA A 212 0.39 13.40 3.58
C ALA A 212 1.38 13.58 4.76
N ASP A 213 2.67 13.39 4.52
CA ASP A 213 3.75 13.62 5.48
C ASP A 213 3.95 12.55 6.57
N TRP A 214 3.42 11.33 6.39
CA TRP A 214 3.87 10.22 7.24
C TRP A 214 5.36 9.98 7.05
N SER A 215 6.05 9.78 8.17
CA SER A 215 7.42 9.30 8.20
C SER A 215 7.48 7.79 8.48
N PRO A 216 8.60 7.13 8.18
CA PRO A 216 8.86 5.76 8.64
C PRO A 216 8.75 5.60 10.15
N ASP A 217 9.07 6.63 10.94
CA ASP A 217 8.93 6.59 12.40
C ASP A 217 7.45 6.62 12.83
N ASP A 218 6.60 7.34 12.12
CA ASP A 218 5.14 7.29 12.35
C ASP A 218 4.59 5.89 12.08
N VAL A 219 5.12 5.21 11.05
CA VAL A 219 4.78 3.82 10.73
C VAL A 219 5.19 2.89 11.89
N ARG A 220 6.42 3.01 12.40
CA ARG A 220 6.87 2.23 13.57
C ARG A 220 6.00 2.49 14.79
N ALA A 221 5.71 3.76 15.09
CA ALA A 221 4.89 4.15 16.22
C ALA A 221 3.44 3.60 16.12
N ALA A 222 2.87 3.54 14.91
CA ALA A 222 1.57 2.88 14.69
C ALA A 222 1.64 1.37 14.93
N LEU A 223 2.68 0.71 14.41
CA LEU A 223 2.89 -0.72 14.60
C LEU A 223 3.11 -1.08 16.08
N ASP A 224 3.80 -0.23 16.85
CA ASP A 224 3.96 -0.40 18.30
C ASP A 224 2.64 -0.33 19.06
N ARG A 225 1.67 0.45 18.56
CA ARG A 225 0.29 0.47 19.06
C ARG A 225 -0.56 -0.69 18.54
N ARG A 226 0.04 -1.63 17.79
CA ARG A 226 -0.64 -2.75 17.11
C ARG A 226 -1.70 -2.27 16.13
N GLU A 227 -1.38 -1.21 15.40
CA GLU A 227 -2.22 -0.61 14.35
C GLU A 227 -1.55 -0.85 12.99
N PRO A 228 -2.05 -1.79 12.17
CA PRO A 228 -1.54 -1.98 10.81
C PRO A 228 -1.66 -0.69 9.99
N VAL A 229 -0.70 -0.45 9.10
CA VAL A 229 -0.64 0.77 8.28
C VAL A 229 -0.92 0.42 6.83
N ILE A 230 -1.93 1.07 6.24
CA ILE A 230 -2.15 1.05 4.79
C ILE A 230 -1.47 2.27 4.20
N THR A 231 -0.61 2.10 3.19
CA THR A 231 0.11 3.21 2.56
C THR A 231 0.10 3.12 1.04
N VAL A 232 0.20 4.29 0.40
CA VAL A 232 0.30 4.42 -1.06
C VAL A 232 1.77 4.50 -1.45
N VAL A 233 2.18 3.66 -2.38
CA VAL A 233 3.55 3.59 -2.91
C VAL A 233 3.52 3.60 -4.44
N LYS A 234 4.63 3.98 -5.06
CA LYS A 234 4.82 3.76 -6.49
C LYS A 234 5.15 2.28 -6.74
N TYR A 235 4.31 1.58 -7.50
CA TYR A 235 4.39 0.11 -7.60
C TYR A 235 5.78 -0.40 -8.02
N ARG A 236 6.35 0.18 -9.08
CA ARG A 236 7.67 -0.19 -9.61
C ARG A 236 8.84 0.12 -8.67
N GLU A 237 8.66 0.97 -7.66
CA GLU A 237 9.71 1.32 -6.71
C GLU A 237 9.79 0.31 -5.55
N LEU A 238 8.85 -0.64 -5.48
CA LEU A 238 8.93 -1.75 -4.53
C LEU A 238 10.02 -2.74 -4.97
N PRO A 239 10.84 -3.28 -4.04
CA PRO A 239 11.93 -4.19 -4.37
C PRO A 239 11.51 -5.43 -5.18
N SER A 240 10.33 -5.98 -4.88
CA SER A 240 9.75 -7.13 -5.59
C SER A 240 9.27 -6.80 -7.00
N ASN A 241 9.13 -5.51 -7.34
CA ASN A 241 8.45 -5.04 -8.54
C ASN A 241 9.31 -4.10 -9.41
N GLY A 242 10.62 -4.01 -9.15
CA GLY A 242 11.56 -3.12 -9.87
C GLY A 242 11.62 -3.30 -11.40
N ARG A 243 11.17 -4.46 -11.91
CA ARG A 243 11.09 -4.76 -13.34
C ARG A 243 9.72 -4.45 -13.95
N SER A 244 8.75 -4.01 -13.15
CA SER A 244 7.40 -3.72 -13.62
C SER A 244 7.37 -2.44 -14.45
N ILE A 245 6.72 -2.50 -15.61
CA ILE A 245 6.44 -1.33 -16.43
C ILE A 245 5.28 -0.49 -15.88
N ALA A 246 4.54 -0.96 -14.87
CA ALA A 246 3.45 -0.18 -14.29
C ALA A 246 4.01 1.06 -13.57
N THR A 247 3.48 2.23 -13.92
CA THR A 247 3.78 3.53 -13.29
C THR A 247 2.68 3.93 -12.30
N THR A 248 1.73 3.06 -12.03
CA THR A 248 0.58 3.36 -11.18
C THR A 248 0.98 3.41 -9.71
N GLU A 249 0.21 4.17 -8.95
CA GLU A 249 0.21 4.10 -7.49
C GLU A 249 -0.44 2.81 -7.03
N HIS A 250 -0.02 2.33 -5.87
CA HIS A 250 -0.41 1.04 -5.35
C HIS A 250 -0.54 1.07 -3.84
N TYR A 251 -1.50 0.32 -3.30
CA TYR A 251 -1.65 0.15 -1.86
C TYR A 251 -0.95 -1.10 -1.37
N ILE A 252 -0.22 -0.97 -0.27
CA ILE A 252 0.32 -2.09 0.50
C ILE A 252 -0.11 -1.97 1.96
N VAL A 253 -0.04 -3.07 2.71
CA VAL A 253 -0.25 -3.08 4.16
C VAL A 253 1.07 -3.35 4.85
N VAL A 254 1.61 -2.36 5.55
CA VAL A 254 2.77 -2.56 6.42
C VAL A 254 2.29 -3.26 7.70
N THR A 255 2.84 -4.43 7.95
CA THR A 255 2.43 -5.34 9.03
C THR A 255 3.45 -5.40 10.15
N GLY A 256 4.67 -4.90 9.93
CA GLY A 256 5.70 -4.95 10.95
C GLY A 256 6.95 -4.16 10.58
N TYR A 257 7.89 -4.11 11.52
CA TYR A 257 9.21 -3.54 11.32
C TYR A 257 10.26 -4.30 12.14
N GLN A 258 11.52 -4.16 11.75
CA GLN A 258 12.68 -4.55 12.55
C GLN A 258 13.86 -3.69 12.14
N ALA A 259 14.42 -2.93 13.09
CA ALA A 259 15.43 -1.91 12.81
C ALA A 259 14.99 -0.97 11.66
N ASP A 260 15.76 -0.93 10.56
CA ASP A 260 15.51 -0.12 9.37
C ASP A 260 14.63 -0.81 8.32
N ARG A 261 14.12 -2.01 8.60
CA ARG A 261 13.31 -2.81 7.66
C ARG A 261 11.84 -2.80 8.03
N PHE A 262 10.99 -2.80 7.03
CA PHE A 262 9.55 -2.94 7.13
C PHE A 262 9.09 -4.24 6.48
N PHE A 263 8.11 -4.87 7.10
CA PHE A 263 7.41 -6.05 6.58
C PHE A 263 6.04 -5.63 6.06
N TYR A 264 5.67 -6.09 4.87
CA TYR A 264 4.41 -5.71 4.24
C TYR A 264 3.74 -6.84 3.47
N ASN A 265 2.43 -6.71 3.30
CA ASN A 265 1.62 -7.53 2.42
C ASN A 265 1.27 -6.73 1.16
N ASP A 266 1.51 -7.31 -0.02
CA ASP A 266 1.23 -6.71 -1.33
C ASP A 266 0.05 -7.43 -2.01
N PRO A 267 -1.13 -6.78 -2.13
CA PRO A 267 -2.30 -7.41 -2.70
C PRO A 267 -2.19 -7.69 -4.21
N ALA A 268 -1.18 -7.19 -4.93
CA ALA A 268 -1.02 -7.41 -6.38
C ALA A 268 -0.65 -8.87 -6.73
N PHE A 269 -0.15 -9.64 -5.78
CA PHE A 269 0.18 -11.04 -5.99
C PHE A 269 -1.05 -11.93 -5.91
N ALA A 270 -1.13 -12.94 -6.78
CA ALA A 270 -2.26 -13.87 -6.85
C ALA A 270 -2.24 -14.93 -5.73
N ASP A 271 -1.09 -15.12 -5.08
CA ASP A 271 -0.80 -16.19 -4.14
C ASP A 271 0.00 -15.67 -2.93
N ASP A 272 0.55 -16.58 -2.14
CA ASP A 272 1.26 -16.28 -0.89
C ASP A 272 2.61 -15.58 -1.08
N SER A 273 3.05 -15.32 -2.32
CA SER A 273 4.27 -14.57 -2.59
C SER A 273 4.14 -13.09 -2.22
N GLY A 274 2.92 -12.56 -2.12
CA GLY A 274 2.65 -11.20 -1.65
C GLY A 274 2.67 -11.04 -0.13
N PHE A 275 2.83 -12.12 0.64
CA PHE A 275 2.80 -12.09 2.10
C PHE A 275 4.19 -11.88 2.72
N GLY A 276 4.29 -10.94 3.67
CA GLY A 276 5.50 -10.73 4.46
C GLY A 276 6.73 -10.35 3.63
N LEU A 277 6.53 -9.57 2.57
CA LEU A 277 7.60 -8.96 1.79
C LEU A 277 8.39 -7.96 2.65
N VAL A 278 9.62 -7.67 2.25
CA VAL A 278 10.53 -6.78 2.99
C VAL A 278 10.93 -5.60 2.13
N LEU A 279 10.97 -4.42 2.74
CA LEU A 279 11.59 -3.22 2.17
C LEU A 279 12.33 -2.46 3.27
N THR A 280 13.44 -1.82 2.92
CA THR A 280 14.21 -0.96 3.82
C THR A 280 13.57 0.43 3.92
N GLU A 281 13.93 1.19 4.95
CA GLU A 281 13.47 2.56 5.10
C GLU A 281 13.81 3.46 3.89
N PRO A 282 15.03 3.45 3.33
CA PRO A 282 15.32 4.20 2.10
C PRO A 282 14.45 3.78 0.91
N GLU A 283 14.11 2.49 0.80
CA GLU A 283 13.20 2.00 -0.25
C GLU A 283 11.77 2.48 -0.02
N LEU A 284 11.27 2.50 1.21
CA LEU A 284 9.95 3.07 1.53
C LEU A 284 9.88 4.54 1.13
N ARG A 285 10.89 5.32 1.52
CA ARG A 285 10.97 6.75 1.22
C ARG A 285 11.03 7.00 -0.29
N ARG A 286 11.81 6.21 -1.03
CA ARG A 286 11.88 6.26 -2.50
C ARG A 286 10.51 5.97 -3.11
N ALA A 287 9.85 4.92 -2.65
CA ALA A 287 8.55 4.51 -3.17
C ALA A 287 7.45 5.53 -2.87
N TRP A 288 7.50 6.22 -1.72
CA TRP A 288 6.63 7.35 -1.38
C TRP A 288 6.91 8.59 -2.22
N ALA A 289 8.17 8.98 -2.36
CA ALA A 289 8.57 10.17 -3.10
C ALA A 289 8.12 10.13 -4.57
N ALA A 290 7.96 8.94 -5.14
CA ALA A 290 7.51 8.73 -6.52
C ALA A 290 5.98 8.69 -6.69
N THR A 291 5.21 8.89 -5.62
CA THR A 291 3.73 9.05 -5.67
C THR A 291 3.34 10.51 -5.90
N SER A 292 2.09 10.73 -6.32
CA SER A 292 1.50 12.07 -6.46
C SER A 292 1.27 12.78 -5.13
N ALA A 293 1.18 12.02 -4.03
CA ALA A 293 1.05 12.53 -2.67
C ALA A 293 2.00 11.76 -1.73
N PRO A 294 3.29 12.15 -1.66
CA PRO A 294 4.30 11.48 -0.85
C PRO A 294 3.91 11.33 0.62
N GLY A 295 4.26 10.19 1.23
CA GLY A 295 3.97 9.91 2.64
C GLY A 295 2.47 9.73 2.93
N THR A 296 1.66 9.41 1.93
CA THR A 296 0.24 9.11 2.17
C THR A 296 0.10 7.74 2.84
N ALA A 297 -0.37 7.75 4.08
CA ALA A 297 -0.68 6.53 4.83
C ALA A 297 -1.84 6.74 5.81
N LEU A 298 -2.39 5.63 6.30
CA LEU A 298 -3.30 5.61 7.43
C LEU A 298 -3.01 4.41 8.33
N ALA A 299 -3.02 4.64 9.64
CA ALA A 299 -3.02 3.57 10.64
C ALA A 299 -4.46 3.27 11.07
N ILE A 300 -4.75 1.99 11.26
CA ILE A 300 -6.08 1.53 11.67
C ILE A 300 -5.93 0.78 12.98
N GLY A 301 -6.54 1.33 14.03
CA GLY A 301 -6.51 0.79 15.38
C GLY A 301 -7.87 0.31 15.87
N PRO A 302 -7.90 -0.38 17.02
CA PRO A 302 -9.14 -0.89 17.59
C PRO A 302 -10.05 0.27 18.03
N GLY A 303 -11.29 0.26 17.56
CA GLY A 303 -12.35 1.06 18.17
C GLY A 303 -13.02 0.37 19.35
N PRO A 304 -14.07 0.99 19.92
CA PRO A 304 -14.75 0.45 21.10
C PRO A 304 -15.27 -0.98 20.87
N GLY A 305 -14.78 -1.94 21.65
CA GLY A 305 -15.16 -3.36 21.54
C GLY A 305 -14.23 -4.22 20.68
N PHE A 306 -13.27 -3.61 19.99
CA PHE A 306 -12.23 -4.36 19.25
C PHE A 306 -10.98 -4.55 20.11
N ARG A 307 -10.27 -5.65 19.86
CA ARG A 307 -8.95 -5.92 20.43
C ARG A 307 -7.87 -5.39 19.49
N PRO A 308 -6.71 -4.94 20.00
CA PRO A 308 -5.56 -4.69 19.15
C PRO A 308 -5.16 -5.95 18.36
N VAL A 309 -4.55 -5.75 17.19
CA VAL A 309 -4.06 -6.87 16.38
C VAL A 309 -2.98 -7.63 17.13
N ALA A 310 -3.05 -8.96 17.14
CA ALA A 310 -2.05 -9.78 17.83
C ALA A 310 -0.70 -9.72 17.14
N ASP A 311 0.38 -9.97 17.89
CA ASP A 311 1.70 -10.17 17.30
C ASP A 311 1.76 -11.56 16.65
N LEU A 312 2.35 -11.65 15.45
CA LEU A 312 2.57 -12.92 14.74
C LEU A 312 3.64 -13.76 15.43
N PHE A 313 4.70 -13.10 15.89
CA PHE A 313 5.75 -13.67 16.72
C PHE A 313 5.66 -12.98 18.07
N PRO A 314 4.81 -13.47 18.99
CA PRO A 314 4.80 -12.92 20.34
C PRO A 314 6.22 -13.03 20.88
N GLU A 315 6.71 -11.94 21.48
CA GLU A 315 7.98 -11.95 22.20
C GLU A 315 7.95 -13.18 23.09
N SER A 316 8.92 -14.09 22.88
CA SER A 316 8.98 -15.35 23.60
C SER A 316 8.95 -14.95 25.06
N ALA A 317 7.83 -15.22 25.75
CA ALA A 317 7.59 -14.70 27.08
C ALA A 317 8.88 -14.94 27.86
N ALA A 318 9.53 -13.86 28.30
CA ALA A 318 10.85 -13.92 28.92
C ALA A 318 10.82 -15.14 29.84
N PRO A 319 11.74 -16.12 29.64
CA PRO A 319 11.60 -17.45 30.21
C PRO A 319 11.18 -17.26 31.64
N VAL A 320 9.94 -17.68 31.96
CA VAL A 320 9.41 -17.51 33.30
C VAL A 320 10.50 -18.09 34.18
N ASN A 321 11.14 -17.25 34.99
CA ASN A 321 12.18 -17.70 35.90
C ASN A 321 11.44 -18.63 36.86
N VAL A 322 11.31 -19.90 36.49
CA VAL A 322 10.81 -20.95 37.35
C VAL A 322 11.80 -20.89 38.50
N PRO A 323 11.37 -20.47 39.70
CA PRO A 323 12.27 -20.39 40.84
C PRO A 323 12.98 -21.73 40.89
N ALA A 324 14.33 -21.70 40.86
CA ALA A 324 15.11 -22.93 40.94
C ALA A 324 14.51 -23.74 42.08
N GLY A 325 13.99 -24.93 41.77
CA GLY A 325 13.56 -25.86 42.80
C GLY A 325 14.70 -26.02 43.80
N PRO A 326 14.39 -26.28 45.08
CA PRO A 326 15.41 -26.41 46.11
C PRO A 326 16.56 -27.28 45.59
N PRO A 327 17.82 -26.85 45.81
CA PRO A 327 18.98 -27.50 45.22
C PRO A 327 18.94 -29.00 45.51
N ALA A 328 19.08 -29.80 44.46
CA ALA A 328 19.29 -31.23 44.61
C ALA A 328 20.55 -31.45 45.47
N PRO A 329 20.57 -32.47 46.34
CA PRO A 329 21.74 -32.76 47.17
C PRO A 329 22.99 -32.97 46.30
N ASP A 330 24.05 -32.35 46.76
CA ASP A 330 25.36 -32.17 46.13
C ASP A 330 26.05 -33.52 45.85
N GLU A 331 25.92 -34.05 44.62
CA GLU A 331 26.76 -35.15 44.14
C GLU A 331 28.04 -34.56 43.55
N GLY A 332 29.08 -34.52 44.37
CA GLY A 332 30.39 -33.97 44.03
C GLY A 332 31.02 -34.61 42.80
N LEU A 333 31.39 -33.77 41.83
CA LEU A 333 32.27 -34.14 40.73
C LEU A 333 33.51 -33.22 40.69
N PRO A 334 34.67 -33.77 40.24
CA PRO A 334 35.97 -33.14 40.44
C PRO A 334 36.28 -32.02 39.44
N ALA A 335 37.02 -31.04 39.95
CA ALA A 335 37.57 -29.90 39.24
C ALA A 335 38.47 -30.30 38.06
N THR A 336 38.21 -29.75 36.88
CA THR A 336 39.15 -29.73 35.75
C THR A 336 39.58 -28.30 35.44
N ALA A 337 40.89 -28.18 35.22
CA ALA A 337 41.66 -26.95 35.16
C ALA A 337 41.65 -26.27 33.79
N GLY A 338 41.65 -24.93 33.84
CA GLY A 338 42.44 -23.98 33.03
C GLY A 338 42.52 -24.15 31.51
N ARG A 339 41.97 -23.17 30.76
CA ARG A 339 42.46 -22.85 29.42
C ARG A 339 42.47 -21.35 29.15
N ALA A 340 43.57 -20.91 28.57
CA ALA A 340 44.05 -19.54 28.42
C ALA A 340 43.32 -18.69 27.36
N GLU A 341 43.36 -17.37 27.60
CA GLU A 341 43.03 -16.29 26.67
C GLU A 341 43.98 -16.23 25.47
N PRO A 342 43.49 -15.78 24.30
CA PRO A 342 44.31 -15.11 23.30
C PRO A 342 43.97 -13.61 23.17
N THR A 343 45.04 -12.83 23.22
CA THR A 343 45.21 -11.40 22.93
C THR A 343 44.91 -11.00 21.47
N GLY A 344 44.21 -9.86 21.31
CA GLY A 344 44.59 -8.70 20.47
C GLY A 344 44.59 -8.81 18.93
N ILE A 345 43.75 -8.01 18.27
CA ILE A 345 43.90 -7.56 16.86
C ILE A 345 43.64 -6.04 16.78
N PRO A 346 44.46 -5.26 16.04
CA PRO A 346 44.35 -3.81 15.97
C PRO A 346 43.29 -3.31 14.97
N ALA A 347 42.79 -2.10 15.25
CA ALA A 347 41.81 -1.35 14.47
C ALA A 347 42.42 -0.74 13.18
N ALA A 348 41.67 -0.83 12.08
CA ALA A 348 41.94 -0.13 10.83
C ALA A 348 40.92 1.01 10.64
N GLY A 349 41.42 2.20 10.28
CA GLY A 349 40.69 3.46 10.26
C GLY A 349 39.61 3.56 9.18
N ALA A 350 38.54 4.28 9.54
CA ALA A 350 37.49 4.73 8.63
C ALA A 350 37.89 6.07 8.01
N ALA A 351 37.85 6.16 6.68
CA ALA A 351 37.91 7.41 5.94
C ALA A 351 36.48 7.99 5.82
N GLU A 352 36.35 9.24 6.26
CA GLU A 352 35.13 10.04 6.23
C GLU A 352 34.98 10.67 4.83
N VAL A 353 33.89 10.36 4.13
CA VAL A 353 33.54 11.01 2.85
C VAL A 353 32.38 11.95 3.13
N GLU A 354 32.71 13.23 3.20
CA GLU A 354 31.78 14.34 3.35
C GLU A 354 31.05 14.59 2.02
N LEU A 355 29.73 14.34 1.99
CA LEU A 355 28.85 14.69 0.86
C LEU A 355 27.97 15.87 1.26
N SER A 356 28.18 16.99 0.55
CA SER A 356 27.46 18.25 0.70
C SER A 356 26.04 18.16 0.09
N PRO A 357 24.98 18.65 0.75
CA PRO A 357 23.62 18.59 0.21
C PRO A 357 23.31 19.77 -0.72
N GLY A 358 22.99 19.45 -1.98
CA GLY A 358 22.45 20.40 -2.96
C GLY A 358 20.96 20.70 -2.72
N ARG A 359 20.62 21.99 -2.66
CA ARG A 359 19.26 22.53 -2.59
C ARG A 359 18.45 22.20 -3.85
N HIS A 360 17.25 21.65 -3.67
CA HIS A 360 16.17 21.70 -4.67
C HIS A 360 15.06 22.66 -4.21
N PRO A 361 14.50 23.49 -5.13
CA PRO A 361 13.44 24.44 -4.80
C PRO A 361 12.07 23.75 -4.66
N SER A 362 11.37 24.13 -3.60
CA SER A 362 10.00 23.75 -3.26
C SER A 362 8.98 24.71 -3.90
N GLY A 363 7.91 24.14 -4.46
CA GLY A 363 6.71 24.88 -4.86
C GLY A 363 5.62 23.92 -5.36
N PRO A 364 4.40 23.90 -4.79
CA PRO A 364 3.36 22.96 -5.17
C PRO A 364 2.62 23.42 -6.43
N ALA A 365 2.52 22.55 -7.43
CA ALA A 365 1.55 22.70 -8.51
C ALA A 365 0.22 22.03 -8.11
N PRO A 366 -0.94 22.64 -8.39
CA PRO A 366 -2.25 22.07 -8.02
C PRO A 366 -2.60 20.82 -8.85
N TRP A 367 -3.13 19.79 -8.17
CA TRP A 367 -3.30 18.41 -8.65
C TRP A 367 -4.34 18.19 -9.76
N TYR A 368 -5.07 19.21 -10.19
CA TYR A 368 -6.12 19.11 -11.22
C TYR A 368 -5.58 19.19 -12.66
N ALA A 369 -4.28 19.39 -12.87
CA ALA A 369 -3.69 19.68 -14.18
C ALA A 369 -3.42 18.45 -15.09
N TYR A 370 -3.84 17.23 -14.72
CA TYR A 370 -3.50 15.99 -15.44
C TYR A 370 -4.65 15.32 -16.21
N LEU A 371 -5.70 16.05 -16.59
CA LEU A 371 -6.86 15.47 -17.31
C LEU A 371 -6.95 15.77 -18.82
N VAL A 372 -5.84 15.92 -19.53
CA VAL A 372 -5.92 16.00 -21.01
C VAL A 372 -4.85 15.13 -21.69
N ALA A 373 -5.35 14.17 -22.48
CA ALA A 373 -4.73 13.36 -23.53
C ALA A 373 -3.80 12.19 -23.12
N VAL A 374 -4.40 11.00 -22.97
CA VAL A 374 -3.71 9.71 -23.17
C VAL A 374 -4.26 9.06 -24.45
N PRO A 375 -3.42 8.70 -25.45
CA PRO A 375 -3.88 8.03 -26.67
C PRO A 375 -4.35 6.58 -26.42
N PRO A 376 -5.24 6.02 -27.27
CA PRO A 376 -5.85 4.69 -27.06
C PRO A 376 -4.92 3.48 -27.17
N ALA A 377 -3.62 3.66 -27.38
CA ALA A 377 -2.70 2.58 -27.75
C ALA A 377 -2.17 1.74 -26.57
N LEU A 378 -2.44 2.10 -25.31
CA LEU A 378 -1.93 1.39 -24.12
C LEU A 378 -2.89 0.33 -23.54
N ALA A 379 -4.09 0.20 -24.08
CA ALA A 379 -5.05 -0.84 -23.67
C ALA A 379 -4.71 -2.26 -24.17
N TYR A 380 -3.69 -2.42 -25.02
CA TYR A 380 -3.40 -3.71 -25.66
C TYR A 380 -2.51 -4.66 -24.82
N GLY A 381 -1.75 -4.15 -23.84
CA GLY A 381 -0.80 -4.98 -23.06
C GLY A 381 -1.47 -5.90 -22.03
N ALA A 382 -2.49 -5.41 -21.32
CA ALA A 382 -3.19 -6.18 -20.29
C ALA A 382 -4.21 -7.18 -20.89
N GLY A 383 -4.84 -6.82 -22.02
CA GLY A 383 -5.81 -7.68 -22.72
C GLY A 383 -5.21 -8.97 -23.27
N VAL A 384 -3.95 -8.97 -23.71
CA VAL A 384 -3.29 -10.14 -24.31
C VAL A 384 -3.01 -11.25 -23.28
N ILE A 385 -2.69 -10.89 -22.04
CA ILE A 385 -2.47 -11.88 -20.95
C ILE A 385 -3.80 -12.49 -20.50
N TRP A 386 -4.89 -11.71 -20.49
CA TRP A 386 -6.23 -12.21 -20.16
C TRP A 386 -6.82 -13.10 -21.26
N PHE A 387 -6.63 -12.76 -22.54
CA PHE A 387 -7.14 -13.58 -23.66
C PHE A 387 -6.40 -14.93 -23.78
N GLY A 388 -5.09 -14.94 -23.52
CA GLY A 388 -4.29 -16.19 -23.51
C GLY A 388 -4.73 -17.19 -22.44
N ARG A 389 -5.15 -16.71 -21.25
CA ARG A 389 -5.63 -17.57 -20.15
C ARG A 389 -7.06 -18.09 -20.35
N ARG A 390 -7.92 -17.39 -21.11
CA ARG A 390 -9.30 -17.84 -21.37
C ARG A 390 -9.38 -18.96 -22.42
N LEU A 391 -8.44 -19.01 -23.37
CA LEU A 391 -8.37 -20.08 -24.37
C LEU A 391 -7.80 -21.40 -23.81
N SER A 392 -7.07 -21.39 -22.70
CA SER A 392 -6.50 -22.61 -22.09
C SER A 392 -7.46 -23.37 -21.17
N ARG A 393 -8.63 -22.80 -20.80
CA ARG A 393 -9.62 -23.45 -19.91
C ARG A 393 -10.77 -24.13 -20.64
N ASN A 394 -10.85 -24.02 -21.97
CA ASN A 394 -11.88 -24.65 -22.81
C ASN A 394 -11.30 -25.73 -23.75
N ARG A 395 -10.23 -26.42 -23.33
CA ARG A 395 -9.75 -27.64 -24.00
C ARG A 395 -9.51 -28.74 -22.98
#